data_AF-A0A3B9VJ56-F1
#
_entry.id   AF-A0A3B9VJ56-F1
#
_cell.length_a   1.000
_cell.length_b   1.000
_cell.length_c   1.000
_cell.angle_alpha   90.00
_cell.angle_beta   90.00
_cell.angle_gamma   90.00
#
_symmetry.space_group_name_H-M   'P 1'
#
loop_
_entity.id
_entity.type
_entity.pdbx_description
1 polymer ?
#
loop_
_entity_poly.entity_id
_entity_poly.type
_entity_poly.pdbx_seq_one_letter_code
_entity_poly.pdbx_strand_id
1 'polypeptide(L)'
;MDKLTKIKQNLAQATDGLNTPIDQGIFDLVTALNYLDFPTDSSCQGHPEQSGAFFPWVMIANDSKNVNFDNQGEYYKYAMTNLDLQKRFIPLLSEFYNGRKTEHQHRIFCNLIQCGMIEIMPQSGYISEFITEKEEREKLHSIYKQEFDDFKIFLESKF
;
A
#
# COMPACT_ATOMS: atom_id res chain seq x y z
N MET A 1 -13.65 -8.65 21.82
CA MET A 1 -12.74 -8.83 20.67
C MET A 1 -11.97 -7.53 20.51
N ASP A 2 -10.66 -7.58 20.55
CA ASP A 2 -9.80 -6.39 20.42
C ASP A 2 -9.80 -5.84 18.97
N LYS A 3 -9.31 -4.60 18.79
CA LYS A 3 -9.29 -3.90 17.50
C LYS A 3 -8.58 -4.71 16.42
N LEU A 4 -7.43 -5.30 16.75
CA LEU A 4 -6.60 -6.06 15.81
C LEU A 4 -7.31 -7.32 15.33
N THR A 5 -7.87 -8.10 16.25
CA THR A 5 -8.64 -9.31 15.92
C THR A 5 -9.83 -8.99 15.01
N LYS A 6 -10.55 -7.89 15.28
CA LYS A 6 -11.67 -7.45 14.42
C LYS A 6 -11.21 -7.08 13.01
N ILE A 7 -10.10 -6.35 12.88
CA ILE A 7 -9.53 -5.96 11.58
C ILE A 7 -9.10 -7.21 10.80
N LYS A 8 -8.35 -8.13 11.43
CA LYS A 8 -7.91 -9.37 10.77
C LYS A 8 -9.08 -10.20 10.27
N GLN A 9 -10.17 -10.32 11.04
CA GLN A 9 -11.36 -11.05 10.61
C GLN A 9 -12.05 -10.40 9.40
N ASN A 10 -12.17 -9.07 9.40
CA ASN A 10 -12.77 -8.35 8.29
C ASN A 10 -11.91 -8.50 7.01
N LEU A 11 -10.59 -8.33 7.12
CA LEU A 11 -9.67 -8.44 5.99
C LEU A 11 -9.57 -9.87 5.46
N ALA A 12 -9.66 -10.89 6.32
CA ALA A 12 -9.66 -12.29 5.91
C ALA A 12 -10.91 -12.68 5.08
N GLN A 13 -11.98 -11.89 5.17
CA GLN A 13 -13.19 -12.05 4.36
C GLN A 13 -13.23 -11.11 3.14
N ALA A 14 -12.28 -10.18 3.03
CA ALA A 14 -12.23 -9.24 1.93
C ALA A 14 -11.68 -9.94 0.68
N THR A 15 -12.37 -9.74 -0.44
CA THR A 15 -11.96 -10.24 -1.76
C THR A 15 -12.12 -9.14 -2.81
N ASP A 16 -11.37 -9.28 -3.90
CA ASP A 16 -11.55 -8.43 -5.09
C ASP A 16 -12.82 -8.82 -5.89
N GLY A 17 -13.05 -8.14 -7.02
CA GLY A 17 -14.18 -8.43 -7.91
C GLY A 17 -14.14 -9.82 -8.56
N LEU A 18 -13.05 -10.56 -8.42
CA LEU A 18 -12.86 -11.93 -8.89
C LEU A 18 -12.93 -12.96 -7.74
N ASN A 19 -13.30 -12.51 -6.53
CA ASN A 19 -13.32 -13.31 -5.31
C ASN A 19 -11.92 -13.80 -4.87
N THR A 20 -10.87 -13.08 -5.26
CA THR A 20 -9.49 -13.34 -4.85
C THR A 20 -9.23 -12.68 -3.50
N PRO A 21 -8.72 -13.43 -2.49
CA PRO A 21 -8.37 -12.85 -1.20
C PRO A 21 -7.12 -11.97 -1.30
N ILE A 22 -6.89 -11.16 -0.26
CA ILE A 22 -5.64 -10.42 -0.11
C ILE A 22 -4.46 -11.40 -0.09
N ASP A 23 -3.42 -11.08 -0.87
CA ASP A 23 -2.17 -11.84 -0.92
C ASP A 23 -1.57 -12.02 0.48
N GLN A 24 -1.21 -13.26 0.84
CA GLN A 24 -0.70 -13.54 2.18
C GLN A 24 0.53 -12.68 2.49
N GLY A 25 1.46 -12.57 1.55
CA GLY A 25 2.74 -11.89 1.74
C GLY A 25 2.66 -10.40 2.04
N ILE A 26 1.48 -9.77 1.85
CA ILE A 26 1.23 -8.36 2.17
C ILE A 26 0.10 -8.18 3.22
N PHE A 27 -0.59 -9.26 3.61
CA PHE A 27 -1.76 -9.22 4.48
C PHE A 27 -1.50 -8.51 5.83
N ASP A 28 -0.38 -8.80 6.48
CA ASP A 28 -0.06 -8.19 7.78
C ASP A 28 0.31 -6.70 7.63
N LEU A 29 0.90 -6.29 6.50
CA LEU A 29 1.10 -4.87 6.21
C LEU A 29 -0.23 -4.15 6.05
N VAL A 30 -1.16 -4.72 5.28
CA VAL A 30 -2.53 -4.19 5.11
C VAL A 30 -3.23 -4.11 6.47
N THR A 31 -3.06 -5.12 7.32
CA THR A 31 -3.59 -5.13 8.69
C THR A 31 -3.02 -3.99 9.54
N ALA A 32 -1.70 -3.79 9.54
CA ALA A 32 -1.04 -2.75 10.31
C ALA A 32 -1.46 -1.34 9.87
N LEU A 33 -1.59 -1.12 8.54
CA LEU A 33 -2.14 0.12 7.99
C LEU A 33 -3.57 0.40 8.49
N ASN A 34 -4.46 -0.59 8.38
CA ASN A 34 -5.84 -0.47 8.87
C ASN A 34 -5.90 -0.26 10.39
N TYR A 35 -5.01 -0.90 11.16
CA TYR A 35 -4.93 -0.70 12.60
C TYR A 35 -4.57 0.74 12.97
N LEU A 36 -3.68 1.37 12.20
CA LEU A 36 -3.26 2.77 12.36
C LEU A 36 -4.21 3.78 11.68
N ASP A 37 -5.43 3.35 11.36
CA ASP A 37 -6.47 4.16 10.74
C ASP A 37 -6.03 4.74 9.38
N PHE A 38 -5.30 3.94 8.60
CA PHE A 38 -5.07 4.13 7.16
C PHE A 38 -5.86 3.06 6.41
N PRO A 39 -7.12 3.34 6.03
CA PRO A 39 -7.95 2.37 5.32
C PRO A 39 -7.33 2.04 3.97
N THR A 40 -7.41 0.77 3.58
CA THR A 40 -6.85 0.26 2.31
C THR A 40 -7.97 -0.12 1.36
N ASP A 41 -7.83 0.23 0.09
CA ASP A 41 -8.81 -0.11 -0.96
C ASP A 41 -8.41 -1.39 -1.70
N SER A 42 -7.16 -1.49 -2.15
CA SER A 42 -6.61 -2.68 -2.79
C SER A 42 -5.09 -2.80 -2.58
N SER A 43 -4.53 -3.97 -2.87
CA SER A 43 -3.12 -4.26 -2.68
C SER A 43 -2.66 -5.42 -3.57
N CYS A 44 -1.36 -5.51 -3.80
CA CYS A 44 -0.72 -6.66 -4.45
C CYS A 44 0.64 -6.90 -3.79
N GLN A 45 1.01 -8.17 -3.56
CA GLN A 45 2.34 -8.51 -3.04
C GLN A 45 3.46 -8.42 -4.10
N GLY A 46 3.08 -8.27 -5.37
CA GLY A 46 3.97 -8.38 -6.53
C GLY A 46 4.14 -9.84 -6.95
N HIS A 47 3.92 -10.14 -8.24
CA HIS A 47 3.93 -11.52 -8.74
C HIS A 47 4.89 -11.64 -9.94
N PRO A 48 6.17 -11.97 -9.72
CA PRO A 48 7.20 -12.00 -10.76
C PRO A 48 6.94 -13.02 -11.89
N GLU A 49 6.16 -14.06 -11.60
CA GLU A 49 5.91 -15.20 -12.49
C GLU A 49 4.54 -15.17 -13.19
N GLN A 50 3.71 -14.17 -12.92
CA GLN A 50 2.33 -14.08 -13.42
C GLN A 50 2.06 -12.73 -14.12
N SER A 51 0.92 -12.62 -14.81
CA SER A 51 0.43 -11.32 -15.29
C SER A 51 0.01 -10.45 -14.10
N GLY A 52 0.73 -9.37 -13.84
CA GLY A 52 0.45 -8.43 -12.75
C GLY A 52 1.64 -7.50 -12.48
N ALA A 53 1.50 -6.62 -11.49
CA ALA A 53 2.60 -5.78 -11.05
C ALA A 53 3.74 -6.64 -10.51
N PHE A 54 4.97 -6.29 -10.89
CA PHE A 54 6.17 -7.01 -10.47
C PHE A 54 6.55 -6.76 -9.00
N PHE A 55 6.11 -5.62 -8.47
CA PHE A 55 6.50 -5.07 -7.17
C PHE A 55 5.29 -5.01 -6.24
N PRO A 56 5.51 -5.04 -4.91
CA PRO A 56 4.44 -4.87 -3.94
C PRO A 56 3.87 -3.44 -4.00
N TRP A 57 2.56 -3.32 -3.80
CA TRP A 57 1.90 -2.02 -3.64
C TRP A 57 0.64 -2.12 -2.77
N VAL A 58 0.27 -1.00 -2.14
CA VAL A 58 -1.00 -0.87 -1.39
C VAL A 58 -1.62 0.47 -1.72
N MET A 59 -2.89 0.46 -2.11
CA MET A 59 -3.71 1.67 -2.25
C MET A 59 -4.41 1.98 -0.92
N ILE A 60 -4.13 3.17 -0.40
CA ILE A 60 -4.68 3.75 0.83
C ILE A 60 -5.68 4.83 0.41
N ALA A 61 -6.94 4.63 0.78
CA ALA A 61 -8.05 5.51 0.43
C ALA A 61 -9.21 5.30 1.41
N ASN A 62 -10.02 6.34 1.64
CA ASN A 62 -11.30 6.17 2.32
C ASN A 62 -12.30 5.41 1.44
N ASP A 63 -13.38 4.90 2.04
CA ASP A 63 -14.43 4.20 1.31
C ASP A 63 -15.10 5.11 0.27
N SER A 64 -15.11 4.66 -0.98
CA SER A 64 -15.67 5.36 -2.13
C SER A 64 -17.05 4.86 -2.55
N LYS A 65 -17.60 3.79 -1.92
CA LYS A 65 -18.81 3.07 -2.38
C LYS A 65 -20.05 3.96 -2.60
N ASN A 66 -20.15 5.07 -1.88
CA ASN A 66 -21.30 5.97 -1.93
C ASN A 66 -20.94 7.37 -2.45
N VAL A 67 -19.81 7.51 -3.15
CA VAL A 67 -19.38 8.78 -3.73
C VAL A 67 -19.87 8.88 -5.17
N ASN A 68 -20.67 9.89 -5.48
CA ASN A 68 -20.96 10.24 -6.86
C ASN A 68 -19.84 11.13 -7.42
N PHE A 69 -18.93 10.54 -8.20
CA PHE A 69 -17.80 11.27 -8.79
C PHE A 69 -18.18 12.30 -9.85
N ASP A 70 -19.39 12.22 -10.42
CA ASP A 70 -19.93 13.26 -11.31
C ASP A 70 -20.47 14.47 -10.53
N ASN A 71 -20.72 14.31 -9.22
CA ASN A 71 -21.06 15.41 -8.33
C ASN A 71 -19.79 16.05 -7.77
N GLN A 72 -19.48 17.25 -8.26
CA GLN A 72 -18.28 18.00 -7.87
C GLN A 72 -18.17 18.21 -6.34
N GLY A 73 -19.28 18.41 -5.62
CA GLY A 73 -19.26 18.61 -4.17
C GLY A 73 -18.87 17.33 -3.41
N GLU A 74 -19.40 16.18 -3.83
CA GLU A 74 -19.05 14.88 -3.24
C GLU A 74 -17.61 14.48 -3.60
N TYR A 75 -17.20 14.71 -4.85
CA TYR A 75 -15.81 14.57 -5.29
C TYR A 75 -14.85 15.34 -4.37
N TYR A 76 -15.11 16.64 -4.15
CA TYR A 76 -14.24 17.46 -3.30
C TYR A 76 -14.23 16.97 -1.86
N LYS A 77 -15.38 16.56 -1.31
CA LYS A 77 -15.46 16.02 0.04
C LYS A 77 -14.62 14.76 0.19
N TYR A 78 -14.70 13.84 -0.78
CA TYR A 78 -13.90 12.61 -0.79
C TYR A 78 -12.40 12.91 -0.94
N ALA A 79 -12.03 13.83 -1.84
CA ALA A 79 -10.65 14.27 -2.01
C ALA A 79 -10.09 14.89 -0.71
N MET A 80 -10.88 15.72 -0.02
CA MET A 80 -10.48 16.31 1.26
C MET A 80 -10.25 15.26 2.35
N THR A 81 -11.08 14.21 2.42
CA THR A 81 -10.85 13.12 3.39
C THR A 81 -9.58 12.34 3.10
N ASN A 82 -9.22 12.15 1.82
CA ASN A 82 -7.97 11.49 1.45
C ASN A 82 -6.75 12.39 1.65
N LEU A 83 -6.88 13.71 1.49
CA LEU A 83 -5.81 14.64 1.85
C LEU A 83 -5.46 14.58 3.35
N ASP A 84 -6.42 14.31 4.22
CA ASP A 84 -6.13 14.10 5.65
C ASP A 84 -5.41 12.77 5.90
N LEU A 85 -5.60 11.75 5.06
CA LEU A 85 -4.73 10.56 5.06
C LEU A 85 -3.30 10.93 4.67
N GLN A 86 -3.11 11.72 3.61
CA GLN A 86 -1.78 12.16 3.16
C GLN A 86 -1.01 12.93 4.24
N LYS A 87 -1.67 13.90 4.89
CA LYS A 87 -1.06 14.71 5.96
C LYS A 87 -0.54 13.87 7.12
N ARG A 88 -1.18 12.73 7.42
CA ARG A 88 -0.74 11.80 8.48
C ARG A 88 0.26 10.78 7.98
N PHE A 89 0.10 10.30 6.74
CA PHE A 89 0.93 9.24 6.20
C PHE A 89 2.34 9.72 5.83
N ILE A 90 2.48 10.92 5.27
CA ILE A 90 3.78 11.47 4.85
C ILE A 90 4.75 11.57 6.05
N PRO A 91 4.38 12.14 7.21
CA PRO A 91 5.25 12.14 8.39
C PRO A 91 5.61 10.73 8.89
N LEU A 92 4.67 9.79 8.84
CA LEU A 92 4.91 8.41 9.26
C LEU A 92 5.95 7.72 8.36
N LEU A 93 5.85 7.92 7.04
CA LEU A 93 6.84 7.41 6.08
C LEU A 93 8.19 8.13 6.25
N SER A 94 8.18 9.43 6.52
CA SER A 94 9.40 10.19 6.83
C SER A 94 10.08 9.68 8.10
N GLU A 95 9.29 9.28 9.11
CA GLU A 95 9.81 8.69 10.34
C GLU A 95 10.44 7.32 10.07
N PHE A 96 9.79 6.47 9.28
CA PHE A 96 10.35 5.18 8.87
C PHE A 96 11.74 5.36 8.25
N TYR A 97 11.91 6.35 7.37
CA TYR A 97 13.18 6.62 6.69
C TYR A 97 14.22 7.39 7.52
N ASN A 98 13.88 7.86 8.72
CA ASN A 98 14.81 8.65 9.51
C ASN A 98 16.03 7.82 9.94
N GLY A 99 17.22 8.20 9.47
CA GLY A 99 18.47 7.49 9.75
C GLY A 99 18.70 6.19 8.97
N ARG A 100 17.74 5.73 8.14
CA ARG A 100 17.93 4.56 7.26
C ARG A 100 18.84 4.90 6.07
N LYS A 101 19.71 3.97 5.70
CA LYS A 101 20.52 4.02 4.47
C LYS A 101 19.91 3.14 3.39
N THR A 102 18.72 3.49 2.93
CA THR A 102 18.07 2.83 1.77
C THR A 102 18.35 3.62 0.50
N GLU A 103 18.79 2.96 -0.57
CA GLU A 103 18.93 3.56 -1.90
C GLU A 103 17.60 4.13 -2.38
N HIS A 104 17.60 5.33 -2.96
CA HIS A 104 16.38 6.04 -3.31
C HIS A 104 15.41 5.21 -4.16
N GLN A 105 15.93 4.50 -5.17
CA GLN A 105 15.12 3.69 -6.08
C GLN A 105 14.36 2.54 -5.36
N HIS A 106 14.91 2.03 -4.24
CA HIS A 106 14.28 0.95 -3.48
C HIS A 106 13.30 1.44 -2.41
N ARG A 107 13.27 2.74 -2.12
CA ARG A 107 12.37 3.28 -1.09
C ARG A 107 10.92 3.15 -1.50
N ILE A 108 10.07 2.89 -0.52
CA ILE A 108 8.63 3.10 -0.61
C ILE A 108 8.40 4.59 -0.87
N PHE A 109 7.66 4.91 -1.91
CA PHE A 109 7.20 6.25 -2.21
C PHE A 109 5.68 6.32 -2.21
N CYS A 110 5.14 7.52 -1.98
CA CYS A 110 3.73 7.82 -2.10
C CYS A 110 3.44 8.30 -3.53
N ASN A 111 2.88 7.42 -4.36
CA ASN A 111 2.28 7.81 -5.62
C ASN A 111 0.90 8.42 -5.35
N LEU A 112 0.73 9.71 -5.61
CA LEU A 112 -0.55 10.39 -5.42
C LEU A 112 -1.41 10.20 -6.67
N ILE A 113 -2.48 9.44 -6.51
CA ILE A 113 -3.41 9.15 -7.61
C ILE A 113 -4.68 10.00 -7.45
N GLN A 114 -5.65 9.81 -8.35
CA GLN A 114 -6.86 10.62 -8.41
C GLN A 114 -7.56 10.74 -7.05
N CYS A 115 -8.23 11.87 -6.81
CA CYS A 115 -8.96 12.15 -5.58
C CYS A 115 -8.09 12.05 -4.30
N GLY A 116 -6.77 12.27 -4.43
CA GLY A 116 -5.85 12.29 -3.29
C GLY A 116 -5.61 10.93 -2.63
N MET A 117 -5.98 9.82 -3.28
CA MET A 117 -5.62 8.49 -2.77
C MET A 117 -4.09 8.30 -2.83
N ILE A 118 -3.56 7.43 -1.99
CA ILE A 118 -2.12 7.15 -1.90
C ILE A 118 -1.89 5.73 -2.35
N GLU A 119 -1.08 5.53 -3.37
CA GLU A 119 -0.52 4.22 -3.67
C GLU A 119 0.91 4.20 -3.12
N ILE A 120 1.17 3.32 -2.15
CA ILE A 120 2.53 3.04 -1.70
C ILE A 120 3.13 1.94 -2.55
N MET A 121 4.31 2.19 -3.09
CA MET A 121 5.04 1.26 -3.95
C MET A 121 6.54 1.62 -3.94
N PRO A 122 7.44 0.75 -4.40
CA PRO A 122 8.86 1.10 -4.56
C PRO A 122 9.05 2.19 -5.61
N GLN A 123 10.01 3.10 -5.39
CA GLN A 123 10.25 4.25 -6.27
C GLN A 123 10.60 3.84 -7.71
N SER A 124 11.32 2.74 -7.89
CA SER A 124 11.59 2.15 -9.20
C SER A 124 10.65 0.99 -9.57
N GLY A 125 9.47 0.89 -8.94
CA GLY A 125 8.50 -0.17 -9.19
C GLY A 125 8.19 -0.33 -10.69
N TYR A 126 7.68 0.71 -11.35
CA TYR A 126 7.38 0.63 -12.80
C TYR A 126 8.62 0.39 -13.66
N ILE A 127 9.81 0.88 -13.26
CA ILE A 127 11.04 0.63 -14.02
C ILE A 127 11.34 -0.88 -14.04
N SER A 128 11.09 -1.59 -12.93
CA SER A 128 11.34 -3.03 -12.85
C SER A 128 10.46 -3.88 -13.77
N GLU A 129 9.34 -3.35 -14.27
CA GLU A 129 8.49 -4.04 -15.25
C GLU A 129 9.16 -4.12 -16.64
N PHE A 130 10.10 -3.23 -16.93
CA PHE A 130 10.81 -3.18 -18.21
C PHE A 130 12.16 -3.92 -18.18
N ILE A 131 12.54 -4.50 -17.04
CA ILE A 131 13.76 -5.29 -16.90
C ILE A 131 13.50 -6.69 -17.47
N THR A 132 14.18 -7.01 -18.56
CA THR A 132 14.01 -8.29 -19.28
C THR A 132 14.83 -9.42 -18.63
N GLU A 133 15.94 -9.09 -17.98
CA GLU A 133 16.79 -10.05 -17.28
C GLU A 133 16.08 -10.61 -16.04
N LYS A 134 15.85 -11.93 -16.02
CA LYS A 134 15.10 -12.59 -14.94
C LYS A 134 15.77 -12.44 -13.58
N GLU A 135 17.08 -12.65 -13.51
CA GLU A 135 17.83 -12.62 -12.24
C GLU A 135 17.84 -11.22 -11.61
N GLU A 136 18.11 -10.18 -12.40
CA GLU A 136 18.08 -8.78 -11.94
C GLU A 136 16.69 -8.42 -11.41
N ARG A 137 15.66 -8.84 -12.15
CA ARG A 137 14.27 -8.60 -11.79
C ARG A 137 13.91 -9.29 -10.48
N GLU A 138 14.17 -10.59 -10.31
CA GLU A 138 13.95 -11.33 -9.05
C GLU A 138 14.69 -10.74 -7.85
N LYS A 139 15.92 -10.26 -8.07
CA LYS A 139 16.69 -9.54 -7.06
C LYS A 139 15.98 -8.25 -6.63
N LEU A 140 15.49 -7.45 -7.57
CA LEU A 140 14.74 -6.24 -7.26
C LEU A 140 13.43 -6.53 -6.52
N HIS A 141 12.68 -7.56 -6.92
CA HIS A 141 11.47 -7.98 -6.19
C HIS A 141 11.79 -8.32 -4.74
N SER A 142 12.88 -9.06 -4.50
CA SER A 142 13.31 -9.43 -3.16
C SER A 142 13.66 -8.20 -2.31
N ILE A 143 14.33 -7.20 -2.91
CA ILE A 143 14.63 -5.93 -2.25
C ILE A 143 13.35 -5.17 -1.90
N TYR A 144 12.41 -5.06 -2.84
CA TYR A 144 11.15 -4.36 -2.61
C TYR A 144 10.30 -5.04 -1.55
N LYS A 145 10.24 -6.37 -1.58
CA LYS A 145 9.52 -7.15 -0.56
C LYS A 145 10.13 -6.93 0.81
N GLN A 146 11.46 -6.97 0.93
CA GLN A 146 12.14 -6.70 2.20
C GLN A 146 11.83 -5.30 2.72
N GLU A 147 11.82 -4.28 1.86
CA GLU A 147 11.51 -2.92 2.27
C GLU A 147 10.06 -2.78 2.80
N PHE A 148 9.10 -3.49 2.19
CA PHE A 148 7.72 -3.57 2.67
C PHE A 148 7.59 -4.34 3.98
N ASP A 149 8.36 -5.43 4.15
CA ASP A 149 8.41 -6.20 5.40
C ASP A 149 9.01 -5.37 6.55
N ASP A 150 10.06 -4.61 6.28
CA ASP A 150 10.65 -3.66 7.24
C ASP A 150 9.65 -2.55 7.62
N PHE A 151 8.92 -2.03 6.64
CA PHE A 151 7.90 -1.01 6.89
C PHE A 151 6.75 -1.56 7.72
N LYS A 152 6.28 -2.79 7.44
CA LYS A 152 5.31 -3.51 8.28
C LYS A 152 5.79 -3.60 9.73
N ILE A 153 7.01 -4.05 9.98
CA ILE A 153 7.57 -4.15 11.34
C ILE A 153 7.59 -2.77 12.03
N PHE A 154 7.97 -1.73 11.29
CA PHE A 154 7.90 -0.36 11.79
C PHE A 154 6.47 0.06 12.17
N LEU A 155 5.47 -0.25 11.35
CA LEU A 155 4.06 0.05 11.66
C LEU A 155 3.57 -0.74 12.86
N GLU A 156 3.91 -2.03 12.97
CA GLU A 156 3.56 -2.87 14.11
C GLU A 156 4.15 -2.35 15.41
N SER A 157 5.32 -1.70 15.38
CA SER A 157 5.92 -1.07 16.58
C SER A 157 5.14 0.15 17.11
N LYS A 158 4.12 0.62 16.38
CA LYS A 158 3.31 1.78 16.75
C LYS A 158 2.08 1.41 17.60
N PHE A 159 1.84 0.14 17.88
CA PHE A 159 0.71 -0.35 18.68
C PHE A 159 1.01 -1.62 19.45
#